data_AF-A0A399FB38-F1
#
_entry.id   AF-A0A399FB38-F1
#
_cell.length_a   1.000
_cell.length_b   1.000
_cell.length_c   1.000
_cell.angle_alpha   90.00
_cell.angle_beta   90.00
_cell.angle_gamma   90.00
#
_symmetry.space_group_name_H-M   'P 1'
#
loop_
_entity.id
_entity.type
_entity.pdbx_description
1 polymer ?
#
loop_
_entity_poly.entity_id
_entity_poly.type
_entity_poly.pdbx_seq_one_letter_code
_entity_poly.pdbx_strand_id
1 'polypeptide(L)'
;MNHRGWVGFLLLGVLVGCGGTGTPGASSGLAGIPGTSSSFKIDLNIVNSVSSSQQAIFQQAAARWQQVITVGLPATTLTVNTDSSNTCDSSLPAYSGPVNSVRIDLVVKPMDGVGGTLGSSGPCLIRSSSNLPIYGVITLDSADVNDLESRGLLLATVTHEMAHVLGFGTLWNEYGRALATGVGNGASCGSNPQFVGTNALREWQRLGGTGNIPLETGGGLGTCDSHWSKAVFGDELMTGYIGSKNPLSRVTIGSMQDLGYTVNYGAADAYSLPSATYTQSLAQPWVTRLIHPIGVVNDRK
;
A
#
# COMPACT_ATOMS: atom_id res chain seq x y z
N MET A 1 57.25 -29.42 -48.61
CA MET A 1 57.88 -28.21 -48.06
C MET A 1 57.30 -27.99 -46.67
N ASN A 2 57.84 -28.71 -45.69
CA ASN A 2 58.62 -28.18 -44.55
C ASN A 2 57.78 -27.28 -43.63
N HIS A 3 57.26 -27.82 -42.51
CA HIS A 3 57.92 -27.91 -41.18
C HIS A 3 57.88 -26.54 -40.46
N ARG A 4 57.55 -26.36 -39.17
CA ARG A 4 57.40 -27.16 -37.94
C ARG A 4 56.72 -26.19 -36.94
N GLY A 5 55.94 -26.65 -35.97
CA GLY A 5 56.53 -26.94 -34.67
C GLY A 5 55.46 -27.25 -33.61
N TRP A 6 55.62 -28.44 -33.04
CA TRP A 6 55.06 -28.90 -31.77
C TRP A 6 55.82 -28.29 -30.59
N VAL A 7 55.16 -28.10 -29.46
CA VAL A 7 55.66 -28.53 -28.14
C VAL A 7 54.47 -28.98 -27.30
N GLY A 8 54.45 -30.27 -26.94
CA GLY A 8 53.65 -30.80 -25.85
C GLY A 8 54.48 -30.86 -24.57
N PHE A 9 53.81 -30.88 -23.42
CA PHE A 9 54.36 -31.43 -22.20
C PHE A 9 53.29 -32.22 -21.46
N LEU A 10 53.68 -33.43 -21.08
CA LEU A 10 52.91 -34.46 -20.39
C LEU A 10 53.78 -34.88 -19.20
N LEU A 11 53.23 -34.91 -17.98
CA LEU A 11 53.75 -35.67 -16.82
C LEU A 11 52.61 -35.76 -15.79
N LEU A 12 52.00 -36.95 -15.67
CA LEU A 12 52.16 -37.94 -14.58
C LEU A 12 51.45 -37.47 -13.28
N GLY A 13 50.31 -38.06 -12.89
CA GLY A 13 50.20 -39.31 -12.11
C GLY A 13 50.52 -39.03 -10.63
N VAL A 14 49.62 -39.14 -9.66
CA VAL A 14 49.14 -40.41 -9.06
C VAL A 14 47.97 -40.10 -8.09
N LEU A 15 46.95 -40.97 -8.09
CA LEU A 15 45.91 -41.10 -7.08
C LEU A 15 46.44 -41.80 -5.82
N VAL A 16 46.18 -41.25 -4.63
CA VAL A 16 45.98 -42.03 -3.40
C VAL A 16 44.83 -41.39 -2.62
N GLY A 17 43.75 -42.13 -2.45
CA GLY A 17 42.71 -41.86 -1.46
C GLY A 17 42.97 -42.66 -0.19
N CYS A 18 42.67 -42.08 0.96
CA CYS A 18 42.13 -42.81 2.11
C CYS A 18 41.34 -41.84 2.99
N GLY A 19 40.18 -42.31 3.46
CA GLY A 19 39.16 -41.51 4.12
C GLY A 19 39.49 -41.03 5.53
N GLY A 20 38.79 -39.98 5.93
CA GLY A 20 38.74 -39.47 7.29
C GLY A 20 37.42 -38.73 7.51
N THR A 21 36.58 -39.31 8.36
CA THR A 21 35.31 -38.77 8.85
C THR A 21 35.51 -37.43 9.55
N GLY A 22 34.79 -36.39 9.12
CA GLY A 22 34.74 -35.10 9.81
C GLY A 22 33.63 -34.19 9.29
N THR A 23 32.58 -34.02 10.08
CA THR A 23 31.69 -32.84 10.11
C THR A 23 31.69 -32.30 11.53
N PRO A 24 31.47 -30.99 11.79
CA PRO A 24 30.86 -30.00 10.91
C PRO A 24 31.66 -28.67 10.81
N GLY A 25 31.90 -28.20 9.59
CA GLY A 25 32.37 -26.84 9.35
C GLY A 25 31.19 -25.98 8.93
N ALA A 26 30.77 -25.07 9.81
CA ALA A 26 29.75 -24.07 9.57
C ALA A 26 29.93 -23.41 8.20
N SER A 27 28.91 -23.48 7.35
CA SER A 27 28.77 -22.56 6.23
C SER A 27 28.55 -21.18 6.82
N SER A 28 29.63 -20.40 6.92
CA SER A 28 29.57 -18.97 7.20
C SER A 28 28.55 -18.36 6.25
N GLY A 29 27.42 -17.94 6.81
CA GLY A 29 26.46 -17.11 6.11
C GLY A 29 27.21 -15.92 5.56
N LEU A 30 27.18 -15.76 4.24
CA LEU A 30 27.54 -14.49 3.63
C LEU A 30 26.57 -13.47 4.23
N ALA A 31 27.11 -12.66 5.14
CA ALA A 31 26.47 -11.45 5.60
C ALA A 31 25.98 -10.69 4.36
N GLY A 32 24.67 -10.42 4.32
CA GLY A 32 24.06 -9.70 3.21
C GLY A 32 24.84 -8.43 2.94
N ILE A 33 25.22 -8.25 1.67
CA ILE A 33 25.83 -7.00 1.21
C ILE A 33 24.82 -5.88 1.52
N PRO A 34 25.16 -4.89 2.37
CA PRO A 34 24.33 -3.72 2.54
C PRO A 34 24.41 -2.90 1.25
N GLY A 35 23.31 -2.84 0.49
CA GLY A 35 23.26 -2.01 -0.72
C GLY A 35 22.37 -2.47 -1.86
N THR A 36 21.63 -3.57 -1.76
CA THR A 36 20.55 -3.87 -2.73
C THR A 36 19.21 -3.58 -2.08
N SER A 37 18.55 -2.52 -2.53
CA SER A 37 17.17 -2.22 -2.15
C SER A 37 16.29 -3.41 -2.56
N SER A 38 15.65 -4.06 -1.58
CA SER A 38 14.69 -5.13 -1.85
C SER A 38 13.45 -4.56 -2.56
N SER A 39 12.66 -5.40 -3.23
CA SER A 39 11.37 -4.98 -3.78
C SER A 39 10.36 -4.74 -2.66
N PHE A 40 9.44 -3.78 -2.82
CA PHE A 40 8.35 -3.59 -1.85
C PHE A 40 7.48 -4.84 -1.71
N LYS A 41 7.11 -5.15 -0.46
CA LYS A 41 6.28 -6.31 -0.11
C LYS A 41 5.11 -5.92 0.78
N ILE A 42 3.94 -6.48 0.48
CA ILE A 42 2.78 -6.45 1.38
C ILE A 42 2.63 -7.87 1.91
N ASP A 43 2.92 -8.06 3.19
CA ASP A 43 2.55 -9.27 3.94
C ASP A 43 1.06 -9.17 4.28
N LEU A 44 0.22 -9.68 3.38
CA LEU A 44 -1.24 -9.67 3.54
C LEU A 44 -1.68 -10.90 4.33
N ASN A 45 -2.17 -10.67 5.55
CA ASN A 45 -2.78 -11.70 6.39
C ASN A 45 -4.31 -11.60 6.31
N ILE A 46 -4.95 -12.60 5.71
CA ILE A 46 -6.42 -12.69 5.68
C ILE A 46 -6.84 -13.48 6.92
N VAL A 47 -7.45 -12.79 7.88
CA VAL A 47 -7.59 -13.26 9.26
C VAL A 47 -8.64 -14.34 9.41
N ASN A 48 -9.75 -14.22 8.70
CA ASN A 48 -10.85 -15.17 8.76
C ASN A 48 -11.12 -15.82 7.38
N SER A 49 -11.87 -16.91 7.40
CA SER A 49 -12.19 -17.65 6.18
C SER A 49 -13.07 -16.81 5.24
N VAL A 50 -12.64 -16.70 3.99
CA VAL A 50 -13.35 -16.04 2.88
C VAL A 50 -13.41 -17.00 1.69
N SER A 51 -14.17 -16.67 0.65
CA SER A 51 -14.17 -17.50 -0.57
C SER A 51 -12.80 -17.48 -1.25
N SER A 52 -12.47 -18.53 -2.03
CA SER A 52 -11.21 -18.56 -2.78
C SER A 52 -11.09 -17.43 -3.80
N SER A 53 -12.22 -16.96 -4.36
CA SER A 53 -12.22 -15.81 -5.27
C SER A 53 -11.97 -14.50 -4.53
N GLN A 54 -12.56 -14.29 -3.35
CA GLN A 54 -12.28 -13.13 -2.50
C GLN A 54 -10.81 -13.09 -2.08
N GLN A 55 -10.26 -14.23 -1.65
CA GLN A 55 -8.85 -14.37 -1.32
C GLN A 55 -7.95 -13.97 -2.51
N ALA A 56 -8.28 -14.43 -3.72
CA ALA A 56 -7.54 -14.06 -4.93
C ALA A 56 -7.67 -12.57 -5.26
N ILE A 57 -8.84 -11.95 -5.05
CA ILE A 57 -9.05 -10.50 -5.27
C ILE A 57 -8.22 -9.68 -4.28
N PHE A 58 -8.19 -10.07 -3.00
CA PHE A 58 -7.39 -9.36 -1.99
C PHE A 58 -5.89 -9.44 -2.29
N GLN A 59 -5.41 -10.60 -2.74
CA GLN A 59 -4.03 -10.76 -3.19
C GLN A 59 -3.73 -9.95 -4.47
N GLN A 60 -4.69 -9.82 -5.39
CA GLN A 60 -4.56 -8.97 -6.57
C GLN A 60 -4.42 -7.48 -6.20
N ALA A 61 -5.19 -6.99 -5.23
CA ALA A 61 -5.04 -5.63 -4.72
C ALA A 61 -3.64 -5.38 -4.12
N ALA A 62 -3.13 -6.33 -3.33
CA ALA A 62 -1.77 -6.25 -2.80
C ALA A 62 -0.72 -6.28 -3.93
N ALA A 63 -0.89 -7.15 -4.92
CA ALA A 63 -0.03 -7.20 -6.10
C ALA A 63 -0.03 -5.87 -6.88
N ARG A 64 -1.19 -5.22 -6.99
CA ARG A 64 -1.33 -3.91 -7.64
C ARG A 64 -0.45 -2.85 -6.97
N TRP A 65 -0.52 -2.73 -5.65
CA TRP A 65 0.32 -1.77 -4.91
C TRP A 65 1.81 -2.13 -4.93
N GLN A 66 2.18 -3.41 -4.96
CA GLN A 66 3.58 -3.84 -5.14
C GLN A 66 4.14 -3.57 -6.55
N GLN A 67 3.29 -3.33 -7.56
CA GLN A 67 3.73 -2.83 -8.88
C GLN A 67 3.96 -1.31 -8.87
N VAL A 68 3.17 -0.59 -8.06
CA VAL A 68 3.22 0.86 -7.92
C VAL A 68 4.41 1.28 -7.07
N ILE A 69 4.60 0.66 -5.90
CA ILE A 69 5.71 0.93 -4.99
C ILE A 69 6.78 -0.12 -5.25
N THR A 70 7.96 0.30 -5.70
CA THR A 70 8.95 -0.64 -6.25
C THR A 70 10.08 -0.96 -5.29
N VAL A 71 10.44 -0.02 -4.42
CA VAL A 71 11.51 -0.20 -3.43
C VAL A 71 10.91 -0.51 -2.07
N GLY A 72 11.42 -1.57 -1.45
CA GLY A 72 11.04 -2.02 -0.13
C GLY A 72 11.56 -1.12 0.99
N LEU A 73 10.86 -1.17 2.12
CA LEU A 73 11.28 -0.54 3.35
C LEU A 73 12.10 -1.52 4.20
N PRO A 74 12.95 -1.02 5.12
CA PRO A 74 13.78 -1.86 5.96
C PRO A 74 12.98 -2.95 6.68
N ALA A 75 13.50 -4.16 6.64
CA ALA A 75 12.99 -5.28 7.40
C ALA A 75 13.23 -5.04 8.90
N THR A 76 12.21 -5.26 9.73
CA THR A 76 12.36 -5.20 11.18
C THR A 76 11.36 -6.15 11.85
N THR A 77 11.56 -6.43 13.13
CA THR A 77 10.62 -7.22 13.91
C THR A 77 9.46 -6.33 14.36
N LEU A 78 8.25 -6.75 14.03
CA LEU A 78 7.01 -6.17 14.52
C LEU A 78 6.45 -7.06 15.63
N THR A 79 5.98 -6.42 16.70
CA THR A 79 5.16 -7.07 17.73
C THR A 79 3.86 -6.29 17.87
N VAL A 80 2.74 -6.96 17.65
CA VAL A 80 1.37 -6.49 17.85
C VAL A 80 0.71 -7.42 18.85
N ASN A 81 0.16 -6.86 19.93
CA ASN A 81 -0.55 -7.62 20.96
C ASN A 81 -2.06 -7.54 20.72
N THR A 82 -2.84 -8.39 21.40
CA THR A 82 -4.31 -8.31 21.39
C THR A 82 -4.87 -7.29 22.39
N ASP A 83 -4.02 -6.72 23.25
CA ASP A 83 -4.42 -5.63 24.16
C ASP A 83 -4.42 -4.28 23.44
N SER A 84 -5.11 -3.30 24.00
CA SER A 84 -5.28 -1.97 23.40
C SER A 84 -3.99 -1.13 23.34
N SER A 85 -2.82 -1.65 23.71
CA SER A 85 -1.58 -0.87 23.78
C SER A 85 -0.96 -0.61 22.40
N ASN A 86 -1.19 -1.51 21.43
CA ASN A 86 -0.65 -1.40 20.08
C ASN A 86 -1.50 -2.09 19.00
N THR A 87 -2.81 -2.25 19.23
CA THR A 87 -3.76 -2.71 18.22
C THR A 87 -4.81 -1.65 17.87
N CYS A 88 -5.13 -1.55 16.58
CA CYS A 88 -6.22 -0.72 16.07
C CYS A 88 -7.55 -1.48 15.99
N ASP A 89 -7.51 -2.79 16.27
CA ASP A 89 -8.68 -3.65 16.34
C ASP A 89 -8.37 -4.83 17.27
N SER A 90 -8.96 -4.83 18.46
CA SER A 90 -8.74 -5.86 19.48
C SER A 90 -9.30 -7.24 19.11
N SER A 91 -10.06 -7.35 18.02
CA SER A 91 -10.50 -8.64 17.49
C SER A 91 -9.46 -9.34 16.60
N LEU A 92 -8.38 -8.65 16.22
CA LEU A 92 -7.32 -9.23 15.40
C LEU A 92 -6.34 -10.07 16.23
N PRO A 93 -5.73 -11.12 15.64
CA PRO A 93 -4.76 -11.94 16.33
C PRO A 93 -3.47 -11.16 16.65
N ALA A 94 -2.81 -11.52 17.75
CA ALA A 94 -1.46 -11.05 18.01
C ALA A 94 -0.47 -11.53 16.93
N TYR A 95 0.57 -10.75 16.70
CA TYR A 95 1.62 -11.06 15.76
C TYR A 95 2.99 -10.71 16.36
N SER A 96 3.96 -11.60 16.24
CA SER A 96 5.37 -11.29 16.51
C SER A 96 6.25 -11.96 15.47
N GLY A 97 6.95 -11.16 14.67
CA GLY A 97 7.71 -11.69 13.56
C GLY A 97 8.36 -10.62 12.68
N PRO A 98 9.17 -11.05 11.69
CA PRO A 98 9.80 -10.14 10.75
C PRO A 98 8.77 -9.58 9.75
N VAL A 99 8.77 -8.27 9.57
CA VAL A 99 7.99 -7.59 8.52
C VAL A 99 8.93 -6.96 7.52
N ASN A 100 8.77 -7.36 6.25
CA ASN A 100 9.44 -6.74 5.11
C ASN A 100 8.48 -5.74 4.48
N SER A 101 8.81 -4.45 4.50
CA SER A 101 7.97 -3.35 3.98
C SER A 101 6.66 -3.07 4.72
N VAL A 102 5.63 -3.91 4.68
CA VAL A 102 4.41 -3.65 5.46
C VAL A 102 3.64 -4.93 5.67
N ARG A 103 3.02 -5.06 6.85
CA ARG A 103 2.02 -6.09 7.13
C ARG A 103 0.63 -5.47 7.13
N ILE A 104 -0.32 -6.14 6.49
CA ILE A 104 -1.73 -5.74 6.47
C ILE A 104 -2.57 -6.90 6.95
N ASP A 105 -3.32 -6.71 8.03
CA ASP A 105 -4.32 -7.67 8.49
C ASP A 105 -5.68 -7.28 7.91
N LEU A 106 -6.25 -8.17 7.11
CA LEU A 106 -7.55 -8.02 6.47
C LEU A 106 -8.56 -8.96 7.12
N VAL A 107 -9.65 -8.40 7.63
CA VAL A 107 -10.75 -9.14 8.26
C VAL A 107 -12.09 -8.77 7.63
N VAL A 108 -12.95 -9.76 7.43
CA VAL A 108 -14.33 -9.56 6.99
C VAL A 108 -15.27 -9.85 8.17
N LYS A 109 -15.99 -8.85 8.67
CA LYS A 109 -16.88 -9.01 9.84
C LYS A 109 -18.08 -8.05 9.75
N PRO A 110 -19.16 -8.27 10.53
CA PRO A 110 -20.28 -7.34 10.54
C PRO A 110 -19.84 -5.94 11.00
N MET A 111 -20.29 -4.89 10.31
CA MET A 111 -20.05 -3.50 10.70
C MET A 111 -21.36 -2.76 10.97
N ASP A 112 -22.11 -2.40 9.94
CA ASP A 112 -23.37 -1.66 10.07
C ASP A 112 -24.47 -2.12 9.09
N GLY A 113 -24.19 -3.14 8.28
CA GLY A 113 -25.16 -3.78 7.39
C GLY A 113 -25.12 -3.22 5.96
N VAL A 114 -26.03 -3.73 5.12
CA VAL A 114 -25.97 -3.50 3.67
C VAL A 114 -26.05 -2.01 3.32
N GLY A 115 -25.11 -1.54 2.50
CA GLY A 115 -25.10 -0.18 1.95
C GLY A 115 -24.69 0.92 2.93
N GLY A 116 -24.19 0.54 4.12
CA GLY A 116 -23.57 1.43 5.09
C GLY A 116 -22.07 1.60 4.82
N THR A 117 -21.28 1.40 5.87
CA THR A 117 -19.82 1.46 5.83
C THR A 117 -19.27 0.22 5.12
N LEU A 118 -18.72 0.40 3.91
CA LEU A 118 -18.16 -0.71 3.13
C LEU A 118 -16.90 -1.31 3.77
N GLY A 119 -16.17 -0.49 4.53
CA GLY A 119 -14.98 -0.92 5.24
C GLY A 119 -14.38 0.12 6.17
N SER A 120 -13.30 -0.28 6.82
CA SER A 120 -12.43 0.61 7.58
C SER A 120 -11.00 0.25 7.25
N SER A 121 -10.16 1.24 6.99
CA SER A 121 -8.76 0.97 6.73
C SER A 121 -7.84 2.11 7.12
N GLY A 122 -6.57 1.75 7.31
CA GLY A 122 -5.52 2.73 7.55
C GLY A 122 -4.32 2.13 8.27
N PRO A 123 -3.24 2.93 8.38
CA PRO A 123 -2.06 2.53 9.11
C PRO A 123 -2.36 2.46 10.60
N CYS A 124 -1.95 1.37 11.22
CA CYS A 124 -2.04 1.22 12.67
C CYS A 124 -0.74 1.63 13.36
N LEU A 125 0.38 1.21 12.80
CA LEU A 125 1.71 1.54 13.31
C LEU A 125 2.61 2.00 12.16
N ILE A 126 3.47 2.97 12.44
CA ILE A 126 4.43 3.52 11.47
C ILE A 126 5.88 3.30 11.92
N ARG A 127 6.82 3.47 11.00
CA ARG A 127 8.27 3.42 11.26
C ARG A 127 8.80 4.72 11.82
N SER A 128 9.73 4.65 12.77
CA SER A 128 10.44 5.84 13.28
C SER A 128 11.41 6.44 12.27
N SER A 129 11.94 5.66 11.32
CA SER A 129 12.90 6.12 10.32
C SER A 129 12.28 7.02 9.24
N SER A 130 11.06 6.71 8.81
CA SER A 130 10.45 7.26 7.59
C SER A 130 9.02 7.77 7.79
N ASN A 131 8.43 7.52 8.96
CA ASN A 131 7.01 7.74 9.22
C ASN A 131 6.09 7.03 8.22
N LEU A 132 6.57 5.96 7.57
CA LEU A 132 5.79 5.13 6.67
C LEU A 132 5.18 3.93 7.41
N PRO A 133 3.98 3.46 7.03
CA PRO A 133 3.29 2.33 7.64
C PRO A 133 4.12 1.05 7.70
N ILE A 134 4.20 0.43 8.88
CA ILE A 134 4.74 -0.94 9.08
C ILE A 134 3.63 -1.96 9.31
N TYR A 135 2.52 -1.54 9.92
CA TYR A 135 1.35 -2.36 10.17
C TYR A 135 0.09 -1.55 9.88
N GLY A 136 -0.87 -2.16 9.21
CA GLY A 136 -2.19 -1.58 9.01
C GLY A 136 -3.28 -2.63 8.97
N VAL A 137 -4.51 -2.15 8.99
CA VAL A 137 -5.71 -2.98 9.11
C VAL A 137 -6.66 -2.63 7.99
N ILE A 138 -7.33 -3.64 7.45
CA ILE A 138 -8.51 -3.49 6.60
C ILE A 138 -9.63 -4.33 7.22
N THR A 139 -10.75 -3.70 7.54
CA THR A 139 -12.00 -4.37 7.85
C THR A 139 -12.97 -4.15 6.70
N LEU A 140 -13.61 -5.19 6.19
CA LEU A 140 -14.70 -5.08 5.23
C LEU A 140 -16.00 -5.57 5.87
N ASP A 141 -17.13 -4.91 5.56
CA ASP A 141 -18.43 -5.38 6.07
C ASP A 141 -18.81 -6.68 5.35
N SER A 142 -18.95 -7.74 6.14
CA SER A 142 -19.49 -9.03 5.69
C SER A 142 -20.83 -8.94 4.96
N ALA A 143 -21.63 -7.91 5.20
CA ALA A 143 -22.90 -7.66 4.51
C ALA A 143 -22.74 -7.23 3.05
N ASP A 144 -21.62 -6.58 2.70
CA ASP A 144 -21.41 -5.95 1.39
C ASP A 144 -20.41 -6.68 0.49
N VAL A 145 -19.47 -7.47 1.07
CA VAL A 145 -18.38 -8.10 0.30
C VAL A 145 -18.88 -8.97 -0.86
N ASN A 146 -19.97 -9.72 -0.68
CA ASN A 146 -20.52 -10.57 -1.75
C ASN A 146 -21.17 -9.74 -2.87
N ASP A 147 -21.85 -8.63 -2.54
CA ASP A 147 -22.44 -7.74 -3.55
C ASP A 147 -21.34 -7.05 -4.36
N LEU A 148 -20.33 -6.50 -3.67
CA LEU A 148 -19.15 -5.89 -4.29
C LEU A 148 -18.43 -6.86 -5.23
N GLU A 149 -18.28 -8.12 -4.84
CA GLU A 149 -17.70 -9.15 -5.69
C GLU A 149 -18.56 -9.41 -6.92
N SER A 150 -19.87 -9.63 -6.73
CA SER A 150 -20.80 -9.93 -7.83
C SER A 150 -20.88 -8.81 -8.88
N ARG A 151 -20.66 -7.57 -8.45
CA ARG A 151 -20.64 -6.36 -9.30
C ARG A 151 -19.26 -6.06 -9.89
N GLY A 152 -18.24 -6.86 -9.55
CA GLY A 152 -16.86 -6.65 -10.00
C GLY A 152 -16.15 -5.44 -9.37
N LEU A 153 -16.65 -4.94 -8.24
CA LEU A 153 -16.16 -3.76 -7.55
C LEU A 153 -15.19 -4.07 -6.41
N LEU A 154 -15.21 -5.30 -5.87
CA LEU A 154 -14.42 -5.68 -4.70
C LEU A 154 -12.91 -5.44 -4.89
N LEU A 155 -12.37 -5.65 -6.10
CA LEU A 155 -10.96 -5.36 -6.38
C LEU A 155 -10.65 -3.87 -6.25
N ALA A 156 -11.50 -3.00 -6.79
CA ALA A 156 -11.34 -1.56 -6.65
C ALA A 156 -11.46 -1.14 -5.18
N THR A 157 -12.43 -1.69 -4.43
CA THR A 157 -12.60 -1.46 -2.99
C THR A 157 -11.32 -1.77 -2.24
N VAL A 158 -10.81 -2.99 -2.37
CA VAL A 158 -9.66 -3.42 -1.56
C VAL A 158 -8.39 -2.67 -1.99
N THR A 159 -8.26 -2.33 -3.27
CA THR A 159 -7.15 -1.50 -3.74
C THR A 159 -7.23 -0.09 -3.17
N HIS A 160 -8.42 0.50 -3.07
CA HIS A 160 -8.65 1.80 -2.42
C HIS A 160 -8.30 1.75 -0.92
N GLU A 161 -8.84 0.79 -0.17
CA GLU A 161 -8.56 0.63 1.27
C GLU A 161 -7.07 0.36 1.54
N MET A 162 -6.39 -0.41 0.67
CA MET A 162 -4.94 -0.59 0.79
C MET A 162 -4.15 0.71 0.58
N ALA A 163 -4.64 1.65 -0.23
CA ALA A 163 -4.01 2.96 -0.39
C ALA A 163 -4.01 3.73 0.94
N HIS A 164 -5.13 3.71 1.66
CA HIS A 164 -5.25 4.33 2.98
C HIS A 164 -4.33 3.67 3.98
N VAL A 165 -4.22 2.34 4.00
CA VAL A 165 -3.23 1.62 4.82
C VAL A 165 -1.81 2.08 4.53
N LEU A 166 -1.49 2.32 3.26
CA LEU A 166 -0.20 2.84 2.82
C LEU A 166 -0.02 4.34 3.07
N GLY A 167 -1.00 5.00 3.70
CA GLY A 167 -0.91 6.37 4.21
C GLY A 167 -1.56 7.44 3.34
N PHE A 168 -2.20 7.06 2.23
CA PHE A 168 -2.96 8.00 1.42
C PHE A 168 -4.10 8.62 2.26
N GLY A 169 -4.20 9.95 2.26
CA GLY A 169 -5.26 10.68 2.96
C GLY A 169 -5.09 10.77 4.48
N THR A 170 -4.45 9.77 5.12
CA THR A 170 -4.30 9.67 6.58
C THR A 170 -2.96 10.18 7.10
N LEU A 171 -1.90 10.18 6.28
CA LEU A 171 -0.55 10.63 6.69
C LEU A 171 -0.11 11.95 6.06
N TRP A 172 -0.97 12.65 5.33
CA TRP A 172 -0.59 13.86 4.60
C TRP A 172 -0.10 15.01 5.48
N ASN A 173 -0.72 15.18 6.65
CA ASN A 173 -0.39 16.25 7.62
C ASN A 173 0.08 15.71 8.98
N GLU A 174 0.46 14.43 9.03
CA GLU A 174 0.91 13.77 10.24
C GLU A 174 2.44 13.68 10.28
N TYR A 175 3.00 13.56 11.50
CA TYR A 175 4.43 13.33 11.72
C TYR A 175 5.36 14.32 11.00
N GLY A 176 4.98 15.60 11.01
CA GLY A 176 5.76 16.70 10.43
C GLY A 176 5.60 16.89 8.92
N ARG A 177 4.67 16.18 8.29
CA ARG A 177 4.30 16.39 6.89
C ARG A 177 3.30 17.55 6.77
N ALA A 178 3.32 18.22 5.62
CA ALA A 178 2.42 19.31 5.29
C ALA A 178 2.01 19.18 3.82
N LEU A 179 1.38 18.06 3.48
CA LEU A 179 1.00 17.72 2.11
C LEU A 179 -0.43 18.16 1.77
N ALA A 180 -1.22 18.59 2.75
CA ALA A 180 -2.54 19.16 2.54
C ALA A 180 -2.73 20.47 3.31
N THR A 181 -3.58 21.35 2.80
CA THR A 181 -3.91 22.66 3.38
C THR A 181 -5.41 22.87 3.36
N GLY A 182 -5.94 23.72 4.25
CA GLY A 182 -7.38 23.98 4.30
C GLY A 182 -8.24 22.79 4.76
N VAL A 183 -7.61 21.70 5.21
CA VAL A 183 -8.27 20.55 5.84
C VAL A 183 -8.88 20.96 7.18
N GLY A 184 -9.92 20.24 7.58
CA GLY A 184 -10.61 20.48 8.83
C GLY A 184 -9.79 20.07 10.06
N ASN A 185 -10.42 20.20 11.23
CA ASN A 185 -9.80 19.93 12.53
C ASN A 185 -10.03 18.48 13.03
N GLY A 186 -10.40 17.57 12.12
CA GLY A 186 -10.77 16.18 12.45
C GLY A 186 -12.16 16.02 13.08
N ALA A 187 -12.84 17.11 13.47
CA ALA A 187 -14.23 17.11 13.94
C ALA A 187 -15.21 17.72 12.91
N SER A 188 -14.66 18.38 11.88
CA SER A 188 -15.40 18.99 10.77
C SER A 188 -14.55 18.92 9.52
N CYS A 189 -15.17 18.93 8.34
CA CYS A 189 -14.49 18.99 7.06
C CYS A 189 -13.89 20.37 6.78
N GLY A 190 -12.79 20.42 6.04
CA GLY A 190 -12.27 21.65 5.46
C GLY A 190 -13.26 22.31 4.50
N SER A 191 -13.29 23.63 4.46
CA SER A 191 -14.14 24.38 3.53
C SER A 191 -13.56 24.50 2.12
N ASN A 192 -12.23 24.43 2.01
CA ASN A 192 -11.49 24.37 0.74
C ASN A 192 -10.17 23.60 0.94
N PRO A 193 -10.25 22.28 1.21
CA PRO A 193 -9.11 21.43 1.42
C PRO A 193 -8.40 21.16 0.09
N GLN A 194 -7.07 21.25 0.11
CA GLN A 194 -6.23 21.13 -1.08
C GLN A 194 -4.95 20.36 -0.78
N PHE A 195 -4.59 19.43 -1.65
CA PHE A 195 -3.31 18.75 -1.62
C PHE A 195 -2.23 19.53 -2.36
N VAL A 196 -1.05 19.61 -1.76
CA VAL A 196 0.06 20.49 -2.15
C VAL A 196 1.38 19.76 -2.39
N GLY A 197 1.37 18.41 -2.36
CA GLY A 197 2.57 17.61 -2.62
C GLY A 197 3.10 17.79 -4.06
N THR A 198 4.40 18.03 -4.18
CA THR A 198 5.07 18.41 -5.43
C THR A 198 4.90 17.38 -6.54
N ASN A 199 4.97 16.08 -6.21
CA ASN A 199 4.92 15.02 -7.22
C ASN A 199 3.51 14.79 -7.74
N ALA A 200 2.50 14.78 -6.87
CA ALA A 200 1.11 14.73 -7.31
C ALA A 200 0.74 15.97 -8.14
N LEU A 201 1.16 17.17 -7.70
CA LEU A 201 0.91 18.42 -8.43
C LEU A 201 1.48 18.39 -9.85
N ARG A 202 2.68 17.84 -10.04
CA ARG A 202 3.27 17.66 -11.37
C ARG A 202 2.37 16.82 -12.28
N GLU A 203 1.81 15.73 -11.78
CA GLU A 203 0.93 14.86 -12.59
C GLU A 203 -0.46 15.48 -12.78
N TRP A 204 -0.97 16.22 -11.79
CA TRP A 204 -2.20 17.00 -11.88
C TRP A 204 -2.15 18.04 -13.03
N GLN A 205 -1.04 18.78 -13.12
CA GLN A 205 -0.82 19.75 -14.20
C GLN A 205 -0.76 19.10 -15.59
N ARG A 206 -0.22 17.87 -15.69
CA ARG A 206 -0.19 17.12 -16.95
C ARG A 206 -1.58 16.70 -17.44
N LEU A 207 -2.54 16.57 -16.53
CA LEU A 207 -3.94 16.31 -16.87
C LEU A 207 -4.72 17.60 -17.23
N GLY A 208 -4.05 18.76 -17.25
CA GLY A 208 -4.68 20.06 -17.49
C GLY A 208 -5.24 20.73 -16.23
N GLY A 209 -4.96 20.15 -15.05
CA GLY A 209 -5.31 20.74 -13.78
C GLY A 209 -4.54 22.02 -13.47
N THR A 210 -5.16 22.95 -12.75
CA THR A 210 -4.55 24.23 -12.35
C THR A 210 -4.52 24.38 -10.83
N GLY A 211 -3.55 25.13 -10.31
CA GLY A 211 -3.43 25.36 -8.86
C GLY A 211 -3.13 24.08 -8.08
N ASN A 212 -3.54 24.06 -6.80
CA ASN A 212 -3.43 22.88 -5.95
C ASN A 212 -4.51 21.84 -6.29
N ILE A 213 -4.32 20.60 -5.85
CA ILE A 213 -5.27 19.51 -6.12
C ILE A 213 -6.45 19.61 -5.14
N PRO A 214 -7.70 19.77 -5.62
CA PRO A 214 -8.87 19.84 -4.73
C PRO A 214 -9.16 18.50 -4.03
N LEU A 215 -9.39 18.57 -2.73
CA LEU A 215 -9.83 17.43 -1.91
C LEU A 215 -11.35 17.45 -1.74
N GLU A 216 -11.92 16.31 -1.37
CA GLU A 216 -13.35 16.19 -1.11
C GLU A 216 -13.77 17.02 0.11
N THR A 217 -14.92 17.69 0.02
CA THR A 217 -15.47 18.54 1.09
C THR A 217 -16.71 17.93 1.74
N GLY A 218 -17.38 17.01 1.04
CA GLY A 218 -18.57 16.30 1.51
C GLY A 218 -18.31 14.88 2.01
N GLY A 219 -19.38 14.12 2.23
CA GLY A 219 -19.32 12.69 2.60
C GLY A 219 -19.05 12.39 4.08
N GLY A 220 -18.74 13.41 4.90
CA GLY A 220 -18.43 13.26 6.33
C GLY A 220 -16.96 12.97 6.59
N LEU A 221 -16.58 12.79 7.87
CA LEU A 221 -15.18 12.75 8.31
C LEU A 221 -14.37 11.55 7.78
N GLY A 222 -15.04 10.49 7.34
CA GLY A 222 -14.38 9.35 6.67
C GLY A 222 -14.05 9.62 5.20
N THR A 223 -14.56 10.72 4.63
CA THR A 223 -14.48 11.00 3.19
C THR A 223 -13.82 12.35 2.91
N CYS A 224 -14.30 13.43 3.53
CA CYS A 224 -13.73 14.76 3.31
C CYS A 224 -12.27 14.82 3.77
N ASP A 225 -11.50 15.74 3.18
CA ASP A 225 -10.09 16.00 3.48
C ASP A 225 -9.08 14.86 3.19
N SER A 226 -9.55 13.62 2.99
CA SER A 226 -8.70 12.43 2.79
C SER A 226 -8.83 11.79 1.40
N HIS A 227 -9.68 12.35 0.54
CA HIS A 227 -9.93 11.86 -0.82
C HIS A 227 -9.78 12.97 -1.85
N TRP A 228 -9.54 12.58 -3.10
CA TRP A 228 -9.68 13.51 -4.21
C TRP A 228 -11.13 13.96 -4.35
N SER A 229 -11.34 15.24 -4.70
CA SER A 229 -12.67 15.77 -4.95
C SER A 229 -13.36 15.00 -6.07
N LYS A 230 -14.49 14.35 -5.77
CA LYS A 230 -15.28 13.59 -6.75
C LYS A 230 -15.74 14.45 -7.92
N ALA A 231 -16.06 15.71 -7.62
CA ALA A 231 -16.48 16.69 -8.63
C ALA A 231 -15.38 16.99 -9.67
N VAL A 232 -14.12 16.85 -9.29
CA VAL A 232 -12.95 17.15 -10.14
C VAL A 232 -12.37 15.88 -10.77
N PHE A 233 -12.32 14.78 -10.02
CA PHE A 233 -11.67 13.54 -10.44
C PHE A 233 -12.64 12.49 -11.00
N GLY A 234 -13.95 12.69 -10.88
CA GLY A 234 -14.94 11.73 -11.37
C GLY A 234 -14.65 10.34 -10.83
N ASP A 235 -14.50 9.34 -11.69
CA ASP A 235 -14.35 7.94 -11.27
C ASP A 235 -12.94 7.53 -10.84
N GLU A 236 -11.99 8.44 -10.58
CA GLU A 236 -10.66 8.04 -10.08
C GLU A 236 -10.72 7.22 -8.77
N LEU A 237 -9.84 6.23 -8.65
CA LEU A 237 -9.83 5.24 -7.57
C LEU A 237 -9.93 5.85 -6.16
N MET A 238 -9.21 6.94 -5.88
CA MET A 238 -9.11 7.58 -4.56
C MET A 238 -10.07 8.76 -4.40
N THR A 239 -11.13 8.83 -5.20
CA THR A 239 -12.31 9.60 -4.83
C THR A 239 -13.10 8.83 -3.77
N GLY A 240 -13.83 9.53 -2.90
CA GLY A 240 -14.63 8.91 -1.84
C GLY A 240 -15.91 8.21 -2.30
N TYR A 241 -16.05 7.92 -3.60
CA TYR A 241 -17.26 7.30 -4.16
C TYR A 241 -16.91 6.30 -5.26
N ILE A 242 -17.52 5.12 -5.19
CA ILE A 242 -17.34 4.05 -6.18
C ILE A 242 -17.75 4.55 -7.56
N GLY A 243 -16.79 4.60 -8.47
CA GLY A 243 -17.00 4.81 -9.90
C GLY A 243 -17.27 3.52 -10.66
N SER A 244 -17.52 3.66 -11.96
CA SER A 244 -17.70 2.51 -12.87
C SER A 244 -16.41 1.73 -13.11
N LYS A 245 -15.28 2.42 -13.25
CA LYS A 245 -13.98 1.83 -13.61
C LYS A 245 -12.88 2.01 -12.57
N ASN A 246 -12.96 3.03 -11.71
CA ASN A 246 -12.01 3.27 -10.62
C ASN A 246 -10.52 3.24 -11.04
N PRO A 247 -10.09 3.92 -12.12
CA PRO A 247 -8.69 3.90 -12.54
C PRO A 247 -7.77 4.50 -11.46
N LEU A 248 -6.62 3.85 -11.24
CA LEU A 248 -5.53 4.40 -10.44
C LEU A 248 -4.74 5.39 -11.29
N SER A 249 -4.88 6.68 -11.00
CA SER A 249 -4.21 7.73 -11.75
C SER A 249 -2.74 7.91 -11.36
N ARG A 250 -2.00 8.57 -12.25
CA ARG A 250 -0.64 9.05 -11.96
C ARG A 250 -0.62 10.08 -10.82
N VAL A 251 -1.73 10.79 -10.57
CA VAL A 251 -1.84 11.77 -9.47
C VAL A 251 -1.79 11.06 -8.12
N THR A 252 -2.58 9.99 -7.97
CA THR A 252 -2.56 9.12 -6.79
C THR A 252 -1.17 8.53 -6.54
N ILE A 253 -0.52 7.99 -7.59
CA ILE A 253 0.86 7.49 -7.47
C ILE A 253 1.83 8.60 -7.04
N GLY A 254 1.63 9.83 -7.52
CA GLY A 254 2.41 10.99 -7.11
C GLY A 254 2.27 11.31 -5.62
N SER A 255 1.06 11.21 -5.07
CA SER A 255 0.83 11.38 -3.63
C SER A 255 1.60 10.34 -2.80
N MET A 256 1.68 9.09 -3.28
CA MET A 256 2.51 8.07 -2.63
C MET A 256 4.01 8.43 -2.66
N GLN A 257 4.49 9.03 -3.75
CA GLN A 257 5.86 9.55 -3.79
C GLN A 257 6.07 10.71 -2.82
N ASP A 258 5.10 11.60 -2.67
CA ASP A 258 5.13 12.70 -1.71
C ASP A 258 5.15 12.20 -0.25
N LEU A 259 4.57 11.03 0.03
CA LEU A 259 4.75 10.31 1.30
C LEU A 259 6.17 9.77 1.48
N GLY A 260 6.97 9.64 0.42
CA GLY A 260 8.35 9.17 0.47
C GLY A 260 8.56 7.76 -0.04
N TYR A 261 7.55 7.15 -0.68
CA TYR A 261 7.73 5.89 -1.40
C TYR A 261 8.51 6.10 -2.70
N THR A 262 9.29 5.09 -3.10
CA THR A 262 9.78 5.01 -4.49
C THR A 262 8.73 4.35 -5.34
N VAL A 263 8.27 5.03 -6.39
CA VAL A 263 7.11 4.62 -7.17
C VAL A 263 7.42 4.43 -8.66
N ASN A 264 6.60 3.60 -9.31
CA ASN A 264 6.56 3.40 -10.75
C ASN A 264 5.27 4.00 -11.33
N TYR A 265 5.37 5.17 -11.94
CA TYR A 265 4.22 5.80 -12.60
C TYR A 265 3.72 5.06 -13.85
N GLY A 266 4.53 4.17 -14.43
CA GLY A 266 4.10 3.30 -15.53
C GLY A 266 3.07 2.26 -15.09
N ALA A 267 2.91 2.06 -13.78
CA ALA A 267 1.85 1.22 -13.24
C ALA A 267 0.48 1.93 -13.25
N ALA A 268 0.37 3.23 -13.52
CA ALA A 268 -0.93 3.91 -13.54
C ALA A 268 -1.86 3.35 -14.63
N ASP A 269 -3.15 3.39 -14.38
CA ASP A 269 -4.17 3.14 -15.39
C ASP A 269 -4.29 4.35 -16.33
N ALA A 270 -4.80 4.11 -17.54
CA ALA A 270 -5.20 5.19 -18.42
C ALA A 270 -6.31 6.02 -17.75
N TYR A 271 -6.05 7.31 -17.57
CA TYR A 271 -6.95 8.23 -16.89
C TYR A 271 -6.82 9.64 -17.47
N SER A 272 -7.95 10.33 -17.57
CA SER A 272 -8.06 11.74 -17.89
C SER A 272 -9.09 12.37 -16.97
N LEU A 273 -8.96 13.67 -16.69
CA LEU A 273 -10.00 14.37 -15.94
C LEU A 273 -11.34 14.28 -16.69
N PRO A 274 -12.47 14.21 -15.96
CA PRO A 274 -13.77 14.21 -16.58
C PRO A 274 -13.97 15.46 -17.44
N SER A 275 -14.60 15.29 -18.60
CA SER A 275 -15.05 16.41 -19.44
C SER A 275 -16.10 17.25 -18.71
N ALA A 276 -16.29 18.51 -19.11
CA ALA A 276 -17.33 19.39 -18.54
C ALA A 276 -18.78 18.83 -18.63
N THR A 277 -19.03 17.85 -19.49
CA THR A 277 -20.32 17.14 -19.61
C THR A 277 -20.44 15.90 -18.72
N TYR A 278 -19.48 15.67 -17.82
CA TYR A 278 -19.52 14.56 -16.88
C TYR A 278 -20.70 14.76 -15.91
N THR A 279 -21.73 13.95 -16.10
CA THR A 279 -22.82 13.88 -15.14
C THR A 279 -22.36 12.94 -14.03
N GLN A 280 -22.19 13.48 -12.82
CA GLN A 280 -21.91 12.63 -11.66
C GLN A 280 -23.04 11.61 -11.54
N SER A 281 -22.72 10.32 -11.63
CA SER A 281 -23.69 9.30 -11.28
C SER A 281 -24.01 9.40 -9.78
N LEU A 282 -25.16 8.89 -9.35
CA LEU A 282 -25.45 8.61 -7.95
C LEU A 282 -24.51 7.50 -7.48
N ALA A 283 -23.24 7.84 -7.31
CA ALA A 283 -22.20 6.92 -6.93
C ALA A 283 -22.38 6.55 -5.45
N GLN A 284 -22.33 5.26 -5.17
CA GLN A 284 -22.31 4.78 -3.78
C GLN A 284 -21.03 5.34 -3.13
N PRO A 285 -21.13 6.09 -2.01
CA PRO A 285 -19.94 6.50 -1.30
C PRO A 285 -19.11 5.28 -0.89
N TRP A 286 -17.79 5.40 -1.00
CA TRP A 286 -16.90 4.61 -0.15
C TRP A 286 -17.09 5.15 1.25
N VAL A 287 -18.16 4.75 1.93
CA VAL A 287 -18.30 5.05 3.36
C VAL A 287 -17.24 4.19 4.04
N THR A 288 -16.05 4.78 4.20
CA THR A 288 -14.92 4.15 4.87
C THR A 288 -14.66 4.85 6.19
N ARG A 289 -14.25 4.08 7.20
CA ARG A 289 -13.71 4.64 8.44
C ARG A 289 -12.19 4.61 8.37
N LEU A 290 -11.56 5.78 8.37
CA LEU A 290 -10.12 5.91 8.30
C LEU A 290 -9.46 5.66 9.66
N ILE A 291 -8.49 4.77 9.69
CA ILE A 291 -7.65 4.48 10.86
C ILE A 291 -6.41 5.37 10.77
N HIS A 292 -6.12 6.09 11.83
CA HIS A 292 -4.88 6.86 11.99
C HIS A 292 -3.91 6.08 12.90
N PRO A 293 -2.59 6.22 12.73
CA PRO A 293 -1.66 5.41 13.49
C PRO A 293 -1.72 5.74 14.99
N ILE A 294 -1.65 4.69 15.80
CA ILE A 294 -1.69 4.78 17.26
C ILE A 294 -0.30 4.74 17.89
N GLY A 295 0.74 4.49 17.09
CA GLY A 295 2.10 4.33 17.61
C GLY A 295 3.19 4.22 16.55
N VAL A 296 4.43 4.26 17.03
CA VAL A 296 5.65 4.23 16.23
C VAL A 296 6.50 3.01 16.63
N VAL A 297 6.95 2.26 15.64
CA VAL A 297 7.90 1.15 15.79
C VAL A 297 9.30 1.65 15.47
N ASN A 298 10.26 1.39 16.37
CA ASN A 298 11.64 1.74 16.13
C ASN A 298 12.30 0.73 15.17
N ASP A 299 12.62 1.20 13.96
CA ASP A 299 13.25 0.42 12.89
C ASP A 299 14.67 0.90 12.55
N ARG A 300 15.24 1.79 13.37
CA ARG A 300 16.64 2.22 13.27
C ARG A 300 17.50 1.29 14.14
N LYS A 301 17.84 0.11 13.61
CA LYS A 301 18.83 -0.81 14.22
C LYS A 301 19.98 -1.03 13.28
#